data_AF-A0A662H9H4-F1
#
_entry.id   AF-A0A662H9H4-F1
#
_cell.length_a   1.000
_cell.length_b   1.000
_cell.length_c   1.000
_cell.angle_alpha   90.00
_cell.angle_beta   90.00
_cell.angle_gamma   90.00
#
_symmetry.space_group_name_H-M   'P 1'
#
loop_
_entity.id
_entity.type
_entity.pdbx_description
1 polymer ?
#
loop_
_entity_poly.entity_id
_entity_poly.type
_entity_poly.pdbx_seq_one_letter_code
_entity_poly.pdbx_strand_id
1 'polypeptide(L)'
;LIGLAFRTTHLYSTYDMKFIFVFDGKPHRLKRNELLKRRRIREKAFIEWKKMIREGRIDKAFSKAVVSAFLTEEMIKDAKKVITYMGFPIVQAPSDAEAQAAYIVSENNAWCVGSRDYDSILYGAPRLVRYLTISGTEFLPSLGIVKPLKPELIILNEVLKKLNITRAQLVDIAILVGTDFNEGVYGIGPRKAYKLIKKHGSIEKLPYKILEKINFDYNMVREIFLNPKVDTNYVIEFREPDIQSLWDFLVDKRGFSPKRVKTIIDRLAKHNFSRQKSIEDWIEGSYER
;
A
#
# COMPACT_ATOMS: atom_id res chain seq x y z
N LEU A 1 1.54 -13.68 -7.72
CA LEU A 1 3.00 -13.85 -7.95
C LEU A 1 3.45 -13.23 -9.26
N ILE A 2 3.00 -13.71 -10.43
CA ILE A 2 3.45 -13.17 -11.72
C ILE A 2 3.22 -11.65 -11.89
N GLY A 3 2.08 -11.13 -11.45
CA GLY A 3 1.77 -9.70 -11.52
C GLY A 3 2.67 -8.84 -10.62
N LEU A 4 3.11 -9.38 -9.48
CA LEU A 4 4.08 -8.75 -8.59
C LEU A 4 5.44 -8.69 -9.29
N ALA A 5 5.98 -9.85 -9.68
CA ALA A 5 7.30 -9.93 -10.32
C ALA A 5 7.37 -9.11 -11.61
N PHE A 6 6.38 -9.20 -12.49
CA PHE A 6 6.37 -8.46 -13.75
C PHE A 6 6.28 -6.95 -13.54
N ARG A 7 5.47 -6.50 -12.57
CA ARG A 7 5.37 -5.08 -12.23
C ARG A 7 6.69 -4.56 -11.68
N THR A 8 7.23 -5.23 -10.66
CA THR A 8 8.47 -4.84 -9.99
C THR A 8 9.63 -4.79 -10.98
N THR A 9 9.84 -5.87 -11.75
CA THR A 9 10.94 -5.94 -12.72
C THR A 9 10.81 -4.95 -13.85
N HIS A 10 9.60 -4.61 -14.31
CA HIS A 10 9.42 -3.57 -15.31
C HIS A 10 9.78 -2.19 -14.75
N LEU A 11 9.30 -1.86 -13.55
CA LEU A 11 9.59 -0.56 -12.95
C LEU A 11 11.07 -0.41 -12.63
N TYR A 12 11.70 -1.49 -12.18
CA TYR A 12 13.13 -1.58 -11.99
C TYR A 12 13.89 -1.40 -13.31
N SER A 13 13.61 -2.23 -14.33
CA SER A 13 14.37 -2.22 -15.58
C SER A 13 14.15 -0.98 -16.46
N THR A 14 12.99 -0.33 -16.34
CA THR A 14 12.61 0.79 -17.23
C THR A 14 12.88 2.13 -16.57
N TYR A 15 12.67 2.24 -15.25
CA TYR A 15 12.73 3.50 -14.52
C TYR A 15 13.77 3.50 -13.39
N ASP A 16 14.57 2.45 -13.28
CA ASP A 16 15.60 2.29 -12.24
C ASP A 16 15.05 2.42 -10.81
N MET A 17 13.78 2.01 -10.62
CA MET A 17 13.13 2.05 -9.32
C MET A 17 13.54 0.83 -8.49
N LYS A 18 14.21 1.08 -7.37
CA LYS A 18 14.55 0.05 -6.38
C LYS A 18 13.45 -0.04 -5.32
N PHE A 19 13.07 -1.26 -4.95
CA PHE A 19 11.94 -1.52 -4.05
C PHE A 19 12.38 -2.17 -2.75
N ILE A 20 11.80 -1.70 -1.65
CA ILE A 20 11.84 -2.36 -0.35
C ILE A 20 10.42 -2.86 -0.06
N PHE A 21 10.25 -4.16 0.13
CA PHE A 21 8.95 -4.75 0.39
C PHE A 21 8.71 -4.85 1.88
N VAL A 22 7.68 -4.19 2.38
CA VAL A 22 7.30 -4.22 3.79
C VAL A 22 6.05 -5.08 3.95
N PHE A 23 6.10 -6.07 4.85
CA PHE A 23 4.97 -6.96 5.14
C PHE A 23 4.39 -6.70 6.52
N ASP A 24 3.07 -6.81 6.64
CA ASP A 24 2.37 -6.67 7.92
C ASP A 24 2.80 -7.74 8.92
N GLY A 25 2.89 -7.35 10.18
CA GLY A 25 3.07 -8.21 11.33
C GLY A 25 1.74 -8.56 12.01
N LYS A 26 1.75 -8.60 13.34
CA LYS A 26 0.54 -8.92 14.10
C LYS A 26 -0.39 -7.70 14.11
N PRO A 27 -1.64 -7.83 13.64
CA PRO A 27 -2.56 -6.70 13.59
C PRO A 27 -2.90 -6.21 15.01
N HIS A 28 -3.05 -4.89 15.14
CA HIS A 28 -3.49 -4.29 16.40
C HIS A 28 -4.90 -4.77 16.79
N ARG A 29 -5.20 -4.82 18.10
CA ARG A 29 -6.50 -5.33 18.60
C ARG A 29 -7.69 -4.56 18.05
N LEU A 30 -7.56 -3.24 17.88
CA LEU A 30 -8.61 -2.38 17.34
C LEU A 30 -8.97 -2.70 15.87
N LYS A 31 -8.03 -3.25 15.10
CA LYS A 31 -8.23 -3.61 13.69
C LYS A 31 -9.06 -4.89 13.51
N ARG A 32 -9.29 -5.67 14.60
CA ARG A 32 -9.98 -6.97 14.53
C ARG A 32 -11.38 -6.88 13.94
N ASN A 33 -12.15 -5.86 14.34
CA ASN A 33 -13.53 -5.71 13.86
C ASN A 33 -13.56 -5.42 12.36
N GLU A 34 -12.67 -4.54 11.89
CA GLU A 34 -12.54 -4.21 10.47
C GLU A 34 -12.07 -5.43 9.66
N LEU A 35 -11.09 -6.19 10.18
CA LEU A 35 -10.64 -7.44 9.55
C LEU A 35 -11.77 -8.49 9.46
N LEU A 36 -12.61 -8.61 10.50
CA LEU A 36 -13.78 -9.50 10.47
C LEU A 36 -14.83 -9.03 9.47
N LYS A 37 -15.10 -7.72 9.38
CA LYS A 37 -15.99 -7.14 8.37
C LYS A 37 -15.48 -7.44 6.96
N ARG A 38 -14.20 -7.15 6.68
CA ARG A 38 -13.53 -7.47 5.41
C ARG A 38 -13.63 -8.95 5.08
N ARG A 39 -13.38 -9.83 6.05
CA ARG A 39 -13.51 -11.29 5.88
C ARG A 39 -14.94 -11.69 5.48
N ARG A 40 -15.95 -11.21 6.19
CA ARG A 40 -17.37 -11.49 5.89
C ARG A 40 -17.77 -11.01 4.48
N ILE A 41 -17.31 -9.83 4.08
CA ILE A 41 -17.56 -9.29 2.73
C ILE A 41 -16.95 -10.21 1.66
N ARG A 42 -15.71 -10.66 1.85
CA ARG A 42 -15.03 -11.58 0.92
C ARG A 42 -15.69 -12.95 0.87
N GLU A 43 -16.10 -13.51 2.02
CA GLU A 43 -16.79 -14.81 2.09
C GLU A 43 -18.13 -14.75 1.34
N LYS A 44 -18.91 -13.69 1.54
CA LYS A 44 -20.16 -13.47 0.78
C LYS A 44 -19.88 -13.34 -0.73
N ALA A 45 -18.89 -12.54 -1.11
CA ALA A 45 -18.51 -12.37 -2.52
C ALA A 45 -18.05 -13.70 -3.16
N PHE A 46 -17.35 -14.56 -2.41
CA PHE A 46 -16.92 -15.88 -2.88
C PHE A 46 -18.08 -16.84 -3.12
N ILE A 47 -19.08 -16.86 -2.22
CA ILE A 47 -20.29 -17.67 -2.38
C ILE A 47 -21.07 -17.21 -3.62
N GLU A 48 -21.27 -15.90 -3.76
CA GLU A 48 -21.93 -15.31 -4.93
C GLU A 48 -21.16 -15.60 -6.21
N TRP A 49 -19.83 -15.48 -6.20
CA TRP A 49 -18.98 -15.81 -7.34
C TRP A 49 -19.17 -17.26 -7.78
N LYS A 50 -19.11 -18.23 -6.85
CA LYS A 50 -19.33 -19.65 -7.16
C LYS A 50 -20.71 -19.91 -7.74
N LYS A 51 -21.75 -19.24 -7.22
CA LYS A 51 -23.12 -19.34 -7.74
C LYS A 51 -23.19 -18.82 -9.18
N MET A 52 -22.61 -17.66 -9.46
CA MET A 52 -22.61 -17.05 -10.80
C MET A 52 -21.85 -17.89 -11.84
N ILE A 53 -20.74 -18.53 -11.44
CA ILE A 53 -20.02 -19.46 -12.31
C ILE A 53 -20.88 -20.69 -12.66
N ARG A 54 -21.58 -21.27 -11.67
CA ARG A 54 -22.50 -22.40 -11.91
C ARG A 54 -23.68 -22.02 -12.81
N GLU A 55 -24.16 -20.78 -12.71
CA GLU A 55 -25.25 -20.23 -13.54
C GLU A 55 -24.79 -19.75 -14.93
N GLY A 56 -23.50 -19.91 -15.28
CA GLY A 56 -22.96 -19.48 -16.58
C GLY A 56 -22.82 -17.96 -16.77
N ARG A 57 -22.98 -17.16 -15.70
CA ARG A 57 -22.90 -15.68 -15.73
C ARG A 57 -21.47 -15.19 -15.52
N ILE A 58 -20.61 -15.50 -16.50
CA ILE A 58 -19.15 -15.29 -16.43
C ILE A 58 -18.80 -13.79 -16.37
N ASP A 59 -19.55 -12.96 -17.09
CA ASP A 59 -19.43 -11.49 -17.14
C ASP A 59 -19.56 -10.85 -15.76
N LYS A 60 -20.56 -11.25 -14.97
CA LYS A 60 -20.79 -10.73 -13.61
C LYS A 60 -19.88 -11.39 -12.58
N ALA A 61 -19.44 -12.63 -12.83
CA ALA A 61 -18.55 -13.36 -11.95
C ALA A 61 -17.18 -12.69 -11.79
N PHE A 62 -16.65 -12.06 -12.84
CA PHE A 62 -15.32 -11.43 -12.78
C PHE A 62 -15.23 -10.34 -11.67
N SER A 63 -16.25 -9.49 -11.55
CA SER A 63 -16.29 -8.45 -10.51
C SER A 63 -16.26 -9.06 -9.09
N LYS A 64 -16.99 -10.16 -8.88
CA LYS A 64 -17.04 -10.87 -7.60
C LYS A 64 -15.76 -11.65 -7.31
N ALA A 65 -15.09 -12.18 -8.35
CA ALA A 65 -13.81 -12.84 -8.23
C ALA A 65 -12.74 -11.89 -7.66
N VAL A 66 -12.68 -10.67 -8.17
CA VAL A 66 -11.73 -9.63 -7.71
C VAL A 66 -11.97 -9.29 -6.23
N VAL A 67 -13.22 -9.12 -5.82
CA VAL A 67 -13.58 -8.83 -4.42
C VAL A 67 -13.35 -10.04 -3.51
N SER A 68 -13.57 -11.26 -4.00
CA SER A 68 -13.41 -12.51 -3.24
C SER A 68 -11.96 -12.98 -3.09
N ALA A 69 -11.00 -12.35 -3.76
CA ALA A 69 -9.61 -12.78 -3.74
C ALA A 69 -9.05 -12.72 -2.30
N PHE A 70 -8.84 -13.89 -1.71
CA PHE A 70 -8.19 -14.04 -0.41
C PHE A 70 -6.68 -14.08 -0.58
N LEU A 71 -5.97 -13.26 0.19
CA LEU A 71 -4.54 -13.44 0.38
C LEU A 71 -4.36 -14.51 1.46
N THR A 72 -3.83 -15.67 1.09
CA THR A 72 -3.53 -16.73 2.05
C THR A 72 -2.11 -16.56 2.61
N GLU A 73 -1.84 -17.16 3.77
CA GLU A 73 -0.47 -17.18 4.31
C GLU A 73 0.53 -17.83 3.34
N GLU A 74 0.10 -18.85 2.59
CA GLU A 74 0.92 -19.46 1.55
C GLU A 74 1.26 -18.48 0.44
N MET A 75 0.28 -17.69 -0.04
CA MET A 75 0.53 -16.66 -1.05
C MET A 75 1.50 -15.58 -0.55
N ILE A 76 1.45 -15.23 0.73
CA ILE A 76 2.43 -14.30 1.35
C ILE A 76 3.82 -14.94 1.35
N LYS A 77 3.94 -16.19 1.80
CA LYS A 77 5.22 -16.92 1.81
C LYS A 77 5.81 -17.03 0.42
N ASP A 78 4.99 -17.33 -0.58
CA ASP A 78 5.41 -17.39 -1.98
C ASP A 78 5.85 -16.03 -2.51
N ALA A 79 5.10 -14.96 -2.17
CA ALA A 79 5.47 -13.61 -2.57
C ALA A 79 6.83 -13.22 -2.01
N LYS A 80 7.07 -13.52 -0.72
CA LYS A 80 8.37 -13.31 -0.08
C LYS A 80 9.49 -14.07 -0.79
N LYS A 81 9.30 -15.36 -1.09
CA LYS A 81 10.28 -16.16 -1.86
C LYS A 81 10.63 -15.51 -3.20
N VAL A 82 9.61 -15.13 -3.98
CA VAL A 82 9.80 -14.49 -5.29
C VAL A 82 10.55 -13.17 -5.15
N ILE A 83 10.21 -12.33 -4.17
CA ILE A 83 10.89 -11.06 -3.89
C ILE A 83 12.36 -11.30 -3.54
N THR A 84 12.64 -12.27 -2.67
CA THR A 84 14.00 -12.63 -2.26
C THR A 84 14.82 -13.14 -3.45
N TYR A 85 14.27 -14.02 -4.30
CA TYR A 85 14.97 -14.48 -5.49
C TYR A 85 15.20 -13.38 -6.52
N MET A 86 14.34 -12.36 -6.57
CA MET A 86 14.58 -11.17 -7.40
C MET A 86 15.64 -10.22 -6.83
N GLY A 87 16.18 -10.48 -5.62
CA GLY A 87 17.23 -9.67 -5.01
C GLY A 87 16.75 -8.45 -4.22
N PHE A 88 15.43 -8.28 -4.05
CA PHE A 88 14.88 -7.12 -3.33
C PHE A 88 14.79 -7.36 -1.81
N PRO A 89 15.10 -6.35 -0.99
CA PRO A 89 14.99 -6.44 0.47
C PRO A 89 13.53 -6.57 0.93
N ILE A 90 13.36 -7.34 1.99
CA ILE A 90 12.08 -7.53 2.68
C ILE A 90 12.23 -7.08 4.13
N VAL A 91 11.33 -6.22 4.58
CA VAL A 91 11.22 -5.81 5.99
C VAL A 91 9.91 -6.35 6.55
N GLN A 92 9.99 -6.99 7.72
CA GLN A 92 8.83 -7.48 8.44
C GLN A 92 8.42 -6.44 9.48
N ALA A 93 7.27 -5.80 9.30
CA ALA A 93 6.77 -4.85 10.28
C ALA A 93 6.33 -5.60 11.56
N PRO A 94 6.45 -4.99 12.75
CA PRO A 94 5.92 -5.56 13.99
C PRO A 94 4.39 -5.48 14.05
N SER A 95 3.79 -4.49 13.37
CA SER A 95 2.35 -4.33 13.21
C SER A 95 2.01 -3.93 11.77
N ASP A 96 1.57 -2.70 11.50
CA ASP A 96 1.18 -2.29 10.15
C ASP A 96 2.39 -2.00 9.24
N ALA A 97 2.37 -2.55 8.02
CA ALA A 97 3.40 -2.34 7.02
C ALA A 97 3.53 -0.88 6.60
N GLU A 98 2.41 -0.15 6.52
CA GLU A 98 2.42 1.28 6.17
C GLU A 98 3.13 2.14 7.22
N ALA A 99 3.03 1.76 8.50
CA ALA A 99 3.73 2.45 9.57
C ALA A 99 5.24 2.22 9.48
N GLN A 100 5.67 0.97 9.27
CA GLN A 100 7.08 0.64 9.07
C GLN A 100 7.64 1.30 7.80
N ALA A 101 6.87 1.33 6.71
CA ALA A 101 7.27 2.00 5.47
C ALA A 101 7.39 3.52 5.66
N ALA A 102 6.45 4.14 6.39
CA ALA A 102 6.52 5.56 6.73
C ALA A 102 7.80 5.88 7.53
N TYR A 103 8.14 5.02 8.50
CA TYR A 103 9.37 5.14 9.30
C TYR A 103 10.65 5.01 8.44
N ILE A 104 10.73 4.02 7.56
CA ILE A 104 11.88 3.86 6.64
C ILE A 104 12.09 5.13 5.79
N VAL A 105 11.01 5.74 5.31
CA VAL A 105 11.10 6.96 4.48
C VAL A 105 11.41 8.20 5.34
N SER A 106 10.92 8.29 6.58
CA SER A 106 11.27 9.41 7.47
C SER A 106 12.74 9.40 7.89
N GLU A 107 13.34 8.22 8.01
CA GLU A 107 14.78 8.04 8.27
C GLU A 107 15.65 8.21 7.01
N ASN A 108 15.07 8.64 5.88
CA ASN A 108 15.74 8.80 4.59
C ASN A 108 16.36 7.51 4.00
N ASN A 109 15.95 6.33 4.50
CA ASN A 109 16.38 5.04 3.97
C ASN A 109 15.60 4.62 2.70
N ALA A 110 14.57 5.38 2.33
CA ALA A 110 13.85 5.30 1.06
C ALA A 110 13.27 6.66 0.67
N TRP A 111 13.00 6.89 -0.62
CA TRP A 111 12.51 8.18 -1.10
C TRP A 111 11.00 8.43 -0.85
N CYS A 112 10.17 7.39 -1.03
CA CYS A 112 8.72 7.46 -0.83
C CYS A 112 8.12 6.12 -0.43
N VAL A 113 6.93 6.15 0.18
CA VAL A 113 6.09 4.97 0.37
C VAL A 113 5.28 4.72 -0.89
N GLY A 114 5.23 3.47 -1.37
CA GLY A 114 4.31 3.06 -2.44
C GLY A 114 3.09 2.34 -1.89
N SER A 115 1.95 3.03 -1.76
CA SER A 115 0.67 2.43 -1.33
C SER A 115 -0.52 3.01 -2.10
N ARG A 116 -1.67 2.34 -2.05
CA ARG A 116 -2.95 2.88 -2.52
C ARG A 116 -3.68 3.65 -1.43
N ASP A 117 -3.45 3.31 -0.17
CA ASP A 117 -4.13 3.91 0.97
C ASP A 117 -3.34 5.13 1.47
N TYR A 118 -3.99 5.93 2.31
CA TYR A 118 -3.42 7.17 2.84
C TYR A 118 -2.85 7.01 4.25
N ASP A 119 -2.88 5.80 4.82
CA ASP A 119 -2.48 5.58 6.22
C ASP A 119 -1.01 5.91 6.44
N SER A 120 -0.15 5.63 5.47
CA SER A 120 1.27 6.04 5.49
C SER A 120 1.47 7.55 5.72
N ILE A 121 0.61 8.41 5.16
CA ILE A 121 0.64 9.86 5.41
C ILE A 121 0.23 10.17 6.86
N LEU A 122 -0.75 9.44 7.40
CA LEU A 122 -1.15 9.56 8.81
C LEU A 122 -0.02 9.09 9.74
N TYR A 123 0.67 8.01 9.39
CA TYR A 123 1.89 7.52 10.04
C TYR A 123 3.10 8.43 9.86
N GLY A 124 2.99 9.49 9.06
CA GLY A 124 4.03 10.53 8.95
C GLY A 124 5.00 10.36 7.80
N ALA A 125 4.68 9.51 6.80
CA ALA A 125 5.48 9.37 5.60
C ALA A 125 5.65 10.73 4.91
N PRO A 126 6.89 11.20 4.69
CA PRO A 126 7.14 12.46 3.99
C PRO A 126 6.57 12.50 2.57
N ARG A 127 6.61 11.35 1.87
CA ARG A 127 6.18 11.18 0.47
C ARG A 127 5.45 9.86 0.30
N LEU A 128 4.28 9.91 -0.34
CA LEU A 128 3.49 8.76 -0.75
C LEU A 128 3.29 8.82 -2.27
N VAL A 129 3.63 7.73 -2.97
CA VAL A 129 3.29 7.54 -4.37
C VAL A 129 2.16 6.51 -4.49
N ARG A 130 1.04 6.94 -5.04
CA ARG A 130 -0.13 6.09 -5.32
C ARG A 130 -0.16 5.70 -6.79
N TYR A 131 -0.83 4.59 -7.07
CA TYR A 131 -1.05 4.07 -8.43
C TYR A 131 0.23 3.80 -9.23
N LEU A 132 1.27 3.34 -8.53
CA LEU A 132 2.53 2.90 -9.12
C LEU A 132 2.30 1.60 -9.92
N THR A 133 1.84 1.76 -11.16
CA THR A 133 1.47 0.69 -12.08
C THR A 133 2.00 0.98 -13.47
N ILE A 134 2.29 -0.08 -14.25
CA ILE A 134 2.79 0.02 -15.63
C ILE A 134 1.70 0.61 -16.54
N SER A 135 0.50 0.04 -16.44
CA SER A 135 -0.68 0.39 -17.19
C SER A 135 -1.89 -0.08 -16.39
N GLY A 136 -2.91 0.75 -16.30
CA GLY A 136 -4.13 0.39 -15.61
C GLY A 136 -5.21 1.41 -15.84
N THR A 137 -6.44 0.96 -15.79
CA THR A 137 -7.61 1.82 -15.85
C THR A 137 -8.47 1.58 -14.64
N GLU A 138 -8.96 2.64 -14.02
CA GLU A 138 -9.98 2.58 -12.99
C GLU A 138 -11.33 2.84 -13.63
N PHE A 139 -12.26 1.91 -13.44
CA PHE A 139 -13.65 2.14 -13.78
C PHE A 139 -14.34 2.79 -12.59
N LEU A 140 -14.98 3.93 -12.82
CA LEU A 140 -15.77 4.67 -11.84
C LEU A 140 -17.25 4.37 -12.08
N PRO A 141 -17.87 3.40 -11.38
CA PRO A 141 -19.23 2.94 -11.71
C PRO A 141 -20.28 4.03 -11.53
N SER A 142 -20.07 4.94 -10.58
CA SER A 142 -20.96 6.08 -10.32
C SER A 142 -20.98 7.12 -11.44
N LEU A 143 -19.93 7.16 -12.26
CA LEU A 143 -19.79 8.11 -13.37
C LEU A 143 -19.85 7.42 -14.74
N GLY A 144 -19.79 6.09 -14.79
CA GLY A 144 -19.72 5.33 -16.04
C GLY A 144 -18.43 5.54 -16.84
N ILE A 145 -17.37 6.09 -16.22
CA ILE A 145 -16.14 6.49 -16.91
C ILE A 145 -14.99 5.55 -16.56
N VAL A 146 -14.15 5.26 -17.55
CA VAL A 146 -12.87 4.56 -17.40
C VAL A 146 -11.74 5.60 -17.45
N LYS A 147 -10.95 5.72 -16.39
CA LYS A 147 -9.83 6.68 -16.31
C LYS A 147 -8.49 5.94 -16.27
N PRO A 148 -7.45 6.41 -16.98
CA PRO A 148 -6.10 5.86 -16.81
C PRO A 148 -5.59 6.13 -15.39
N LEU A 149 -5.03 5.10 -14.77
CA LEU A 149 -4.33 5.20 -13.49
C LEU A 149 -2.98 5.87 -13.73
N LYS A 150 -2.91 7.17 -13.44
CA LYS A 150 -1.65 7.93 -13.44
C LYS A 150 -1.04 7.89 -12.04
N PRO A 151 0.28 7.71 -11.90
CA PRO A 151 0.94 7.83 -10.62
C PRO A 151 0.64 9.19 -9.97
N GLU A 152 0.32 9.18 -8.67
CA GLU A 152 0.05 10.39 -7.88
C GLU A 152 1.10 10.51 -6.79
N LEU A 153 1.75 11.67 -6.71
CA LEU A 153 2.68 12.00 -5.62
C LEU A 153 1.98 12.88 -4.60
N ILE A 154 2.05 12.47 -3.33
CA ILE A 154 1.54 13.22 -2.18
C ILE A 154 2.72 13.53 -1.27
N ILE A 155 2.94 14.81 -1.00
CA ILE A 155 3.98 15.29 -0.10
C ILE A 155 3.30 15.79 1.19
N LEU A 156 3.59 15.14 2.32
CA LEU A 156 2.91 15.42 3.59
C LEU A 156 3.03 16.91 3.98
N ASN A 157 4.22 17.49 3.87
CA ASN A 157 4.43 18.90 4.23
C ASN A 157 3.63 19.86 3.36
N GLU A 158 3.48 19.58 2.07
CA GLU A 158 2.66 20.41 1.17
C GLU A 158 1.17 20.29 1.51
N VAL A 159 0.70 19.08 1.84
CA VAL A 159 -0.67 18.84 2.29
C VAL A 159 -0.96 19.62 3.57
N LEU A 160 -0.09 19.48 4.58
CA LEU A 160 -0.23 20.18 5.87
C LEU A 160 -0.22 21.70 5.68
N LYS A 161 0.72 22.22 4.87
CA LYS A 161 0.82 23.66 4.56
C LYS A 161 -0.42 24.19 3.84
N LYS A 162 -0.89 23.48 2.81
CA LYS A 162 -2.07 23.86 2.02
C LYS A 162 -3.35 23.84 2.86
N LEU A 163 -3.48 22.89 3.77
CA LEU A 163 -4.62 22.77 4.66
C LEU A 163 -4.52 23.67 5.91
N ASN A 164 -3.32 24.19 6.21
CA ASN A 164 -2.98 24.92 7.42
C ASN A 164 -3.35 24.15 8.70
N ILE A 165 -2.85 22.92 8.81
CA ILE A 165 -3.06 22.02 9.93
C ILE A 165 -1.77 21.27 10.28
N THR A 166 -1.68 20.75 11.50
CA THR A 166 -0.58 19.87 11.92
C THR A 166 -0.87 18.41 11.59
N ARG A 167 0.16 17.54 11.66
CA ARG A 167 -0.03 16.09 11.52
C ARG A 167 -0.98 15.52 12.57
N ALA A 168 -0.89 15.97 13.82
CA ALA A 168 -1.82 15.57 14.88
C ALA A 168 -3.27 15.94 14.54
N GLN A 169 -3.49 17.12 13.97
CA GLN A 169 -4.81 17.53 13.48
C GLN A 169 -5.28 16.70 12.28
N LEU A 170 -4.37 16.33 11.37
CA LEU A 170 -4.70 15.43 10.27
C LEU A 170 -5.13 14.03 10.77
N VAL A 171 -4.46 13.51 11.80
CA VAL A 171 -4.84 12.27 12.48
C VAL A 171 -6.21 12.41 13.15
N ASP A 172 -6.47 13.50 13.88
CA ASP A 172 -7.78 13.78 14.47
C ASP A 172 -8.90 13.85 13.41
N ILE A 173 -8.62 14.45 12.25
CA ILE A 173 -9.55 14.47 11.12
C ILE A 173 -9.84 13.05 10.65
N ALA A 174 -8.82 12.21 10.46
CA ALA A 174 -8.98 10.82 10.04
C ALA A 174 -9.79 10.01 11.07
N ILE A 175 -9.53 10.20 12.36
CA ILE A 175 -10.28 9.54 13.44
C ILE A 175 -11.76 9.92 13.40
N LEU A 176 -12.09 11.20 13.19
CA LEU A 176 -13.49 11.63 13.08
C LEU A 176 -14.20 11.04 11.87
N VAL A 177 -13.49 10.86 10.76
CA VAL A 177 -14.03 10.25 9.52
C VAL A 177 -14.19 8.74 9.67
N GLY A 178 -13.27 8.10 10.37
CA GLY A 178 -13.16 6.65 10.49
C GLY A 178 -11.87 6.13 9.87
N THR A 179 -11.25 5.17 10.56
CA THR A 179 -10.01 4.52 10.16
C THR A 179 -10.16 3.01 10.28
N ASP A 180 -9.12 2.24 9.93
CA ASP A 180 -9.11 0.79 10.18
C ASP A 180 -9.19 0.43 11.69
N PHE A 181 -9.01 1.41 12.59
CA PHE A 181 -9.01 1.23 14.05
C PHE A 181 -10.30 1.72 14.73
N ASN A 182 -11.17 2.46 14.04
CA ASN A 182 -12.40 3.00 14.60
C ASN A 182 -13.46 3.29 13.53
N GLU A 183 -14.73 3.22 13.87
CA GLU A 183 -15.83 3.38 12.90
C GLU A 183 -16.06 4.83 12.44
N GLY A 184 -15.36 5.80 13.03
CA GLY A 184 -15.61 7.22 12.81
C GLY A 184 -16.85 7.73 13.54
N VAL A 185 -17.13 9.02 13.41
CA VAL A 185 -18.29 9.66 14.03
C VAL A 185 -19.42 9.78 13.00
N TYR A 186 -20.57 9.20 13.31
CA TYR A 186 -21.72 9.22 12.40
C TYR A 186 -22.11 10.64 11.97
N GLY A 187 -22.24 10.84 10.66
CA GLY A 187 -22.57 12.14 10.06
C GLY A 187 -21.41 13.16 10.05
N ILE A 188 -20.16 12.70 10.22
CA ILE A 188 -18.95 13.50 10.06
C ILE A 188 -18.10 12.93 8.92
N GLY A 189 -18.23 13.52 7.73
CA GLY A 189 -17.35 13.24 6.59
C GLY A 189 -16.11 14.13 6.56
N PRO A 190 -15.18 13.91 5.60
CA PRO A 190 -13.87 14.59 5.55
C PRO A 190 -13.93 16.11 5.61
N ARG A 191 -14.85 16.73 4.85
CA ARG A 191 -15.02 18.20 4.84
C ARG A 191 -15.46 18.74 6.20
N LYS A 192 -16.35 18.02 6.89
CA LYS A 192 -16.88 18.45 8.19
C LYS A 192 -15.85 18.23 9.29
N ALA A 193 -15.17 17.09 9.29
CA ALA A 193 -14.05 16.81 10.20
C ALA A 193 -12.96 17.89 10.08
N TYR A 194 -12.54 18.22 8.85
CA TYR A 194 -11.57 19.29 8.62
C TYR A 194 -12.01 20.64 9.18
N LYS A 195 -13.25 21.08 8.90
CA LYS A 195 -13.78 22.35 9.44
C LYS A 195 -13.83 22.37 10.96
N LEU A 196 -14.22 21.25 11.58
CA LEU A 196 -14.30 21.11 13.02
C LEU A 196 -12.92 21.20 13.68
N ILE A 197 -11.96 20.40 13.22
CA ILE A 197 -10.61 20.40 13.78
C ILE A 197 -9.89 21.72 13.50
N LYS A 198 -10.05 22.32 12.32
CA LYS A 198 -9.47 23.63 12.03
C LYS A 198 -10.02 24.74 12.93
N LYS A 199 -11.30 24.66 13.30
CA LYS A 199 -11.94 25.65 14.19
C LYS A 199 -11.61 25.43 15.67
N HIS A 200 -11.61 24.19 16.12
CA HIS A 200 -11.53 23.84 17.54
C HIS A 200 -10.13 23.38 17.98
N GLY A 201 -9.25 23.07 17.04
CA GLY A 201 -7.86 22.69 17.28
C GLY A 201 -7.64 21.20 17.46
N SER A 202 -8.50 20.49 18.20
CA SER A 202 -8.38 19.07 18.50
C SER A 202 -9.74 18.43 18.84
N ILE A 203 -9.79 17.10 18.93
CA ILE A 203 -11.02 16.35 19.27
C ILE A 203 -11.58 16.77 20.64
N GLU A 204 -10.74 16.99 21.65
CA GLU A 204 -11.15 17.32 23.03
C GLU A 204 -11.90 18.65 23.12
N LYS A 205 -11.62 19.56 22.19
CA LYS A 205 -12.20 20.92 22.14
C LYS A 205 -13.46 21.00 21.28
N LEU A 206 -13.96 19.88 20.79
CA LEU A 206 -15.17 19.83 19.98
C LEU A 206 -16.42 20.13 20.82
N PRO A 207 -17.50 20.63 20.19
CA PRO A 207 -18.79 20.80 20.86
C PRO A 207 -19.28 19.49 21.51
N TYR A 208 -19.91 19.61 22.69
CA TYR A 208 -20.45 18.47 23.44
C TYR A 208 -21.32 17.52 22.58
N LYS A 209 -22.18 18.08 21.71
CA LYS A 209 -23.02 17.33 20.77
C LYS A 209 -22.27 16.40 19.82
N ILE A 210 -20.97 16.64 19.61
CA ILE A 210 -20.08 15.78 18.81
C ILE A 210 -19.34 14.82 19.72
N LEU A 211 -18.79 15.31 20.85
CA LEU A 211 -18.09 14.48 21.84
C LEU A 211 -18.96 13.32 22.34
N GLU A 212 -20.25 13.57 22.61
CA GLU A 212 -21.21 12.56 23.06
C GLU A 212 -21.45 11.44 22.02
N LYS A 213 -21.16 11.69 20.74
CA LYS A 213 -21.27 10.68 19.68
C LYS A 213 -20.02 9.81 19.54
N ILE A 214 -18.92 10.16 20.20
CA ILE A 214 -17.68 9.41 20.15
C ILE A 214 -17.78 8.28 21.17
N ASN A 215 -17.93 7.05 20.69
CA ASN A 215 -18.11 5.84 21.50
C ASN A 215 -16.85 4.94 21.50
N PHE A 216 -15.68 5.51 21.18
CA PHE A 216 -14.41 4.80 21.11
C PHE A 216 -13.28 5.64 21.70
N ASP A 217 -12.19 4.99 22.10
CA ASP A 217 -11.01 5.65 22.62
C ASP A 217 -10.18 6.25 21.48
N TYR A 218 -10.43 7.53 21.19
CA TYR A 218 -9.69 8.27 20.16
C TYR A 218 -8.24 8.54 20.55
N ASN A 219 -7.89 8.57 21.85
CA ASN A 219 -6.50 8.74 22.27
C ASN A 219 -5.68 7.50 21.90
N MET A 220 -6.24 6.31 22.12
CA MET A 220 -5.59 5.06 21.72
C MET A 220 -5.37 5.01 20.20
N VAL A 221 -6.35 5.44 19.39
CA VAL A 221 -6.21 5.48 17.92
C VAL A 221 -5.17 6.53 17.50
N ARG A 222 -5.19 7.70 18.14
CA ARG A 222 -4.20 8.77 17.89
C ARG A 222 -2.78 8.28 18.16
N GLU A 223 -2.59 7.57 19.26
CA GLU A 223 -1.28 7.01 19.64
C GLU A 223 -0.76 6.01 18.60
N ILE A 224 -1.63 5.16 18.05
CA ILE A 224 -1.25 4.21 16.99
C ILE A 224 -0.67 4.94 15.78
N PHE A 225 -1.26 6.07 15.37
CA PHE A 225 -0.76 6.82 14.23
C PHE A 225 0.46 7.68 14.58
N LEU A 226 0.44 8.39 15.70
CA LEU A 226 1.49 9.35 16.05
C LEU A 226 2.78 8.66 16.52
N ASN A 227 2.66 7.58 17.28
CA ASN A 227 3.75 6.78 17.83
C ASN A 227 3.56 5.30 17.46
N PRO A 228 3.62 4.95 16.15
CA PRO A 228 3.37 3.59 15.72
C PRO A 228 4.45 2.65 16.23
N LYS A 229 4.06 1.40 16.52
CA LYS A 229 5.03 0.33 16.75
C LYS A 229 5.76 0.03 15.45
N VAL A 230 7.04 0.35 15.40
CA VAL A 230 7.96 0.08 14.28
C VAL A 230 9.20 -0.65 14.79
N ASP A 231 9.84 -1.39 13.90
CA ASP A 231 11.16 -1.98 14.14
C ASP A 231 12.21 -0.99 13.69
N THR A 232 13.17 -0.67 14.57
CA THR A 232 14.30 0.20 14.26
C THR A 232 15.53 -0.58 13.79
N ASN A 233 15.54 -1.90 14.00
CA ASN A 233 16.67 -2.78 13.73
C ASN A 233 16.43 -3.60 12.46
N TYR A 234 16.03 -2.93 11.37
CA TYR A 234 15.84 -3.57 10.07
C TYR A 234 17.10 -3.45 9.20
N VAL A 235 17.23 -4.37 8.23
CA VAL A 235 18.31 -4.37 7.25
C VAL A 235 17.74 -4.20 5.86
N ILE A 236 18.29 -3.24 5.10
CA ILE A 236 18.00 -3.03 3.69
C ILE A 236 19.23 -3.43 2.90
N GLU A 237 19.19 -4.62 2.32
CA GLU A 237 20.26 -5.15 1.48
C GLU A 237 19.68 -5.62 0.15
N PHE A 238 20.15 -5.01 -0.94
CA PHE A 238 19.88 -5.49 -2.29
C PHE A 238 20.92 -6.55 -2.65
N ARG A 239 20.47 -7.66 -3.21
CA ARG A 239 21.33 -8.79 -3.58
C ARG A 239 21.21 -9.06 -5.06
N GLU A 240 22.19 -9.75 -5.62
CA GLU A 240 22.08 -10.23 -6.99
C GLU A 240 20.89 -11.22 -7.13
N PRO A 241 20.08 -11.12 -8.19
CA PRO A 241 18.96 -12.02 -8.40
C PRO A 241 19.41 -13.49 -8.52
N ASP A 242 18.74 -14.39 -7.79
CA ASP A 242 18.86 -15.83 -7.96
C ASP A 242 17.92 -16.30 -9.08
N ILE A 243 18.43 -16.23 -10.30
CA ILE A 243 17.69 -16.56 -11.52
C ILE A 243 17.24 -18.02 -11.55
N GLN A 244 18.08 -18.95 -11.08
CA GLN A 244 17.78 -20.38 -11.08
C GLN A 244 16.62 -20.68 -10.13
N SER A 245 16.74 -20.25 -8.87
CA SER A 245 15.66 -20.45 -7.88
C SER A 245 14.36 -19.76 -8.29
N LEU A 246 14.45 -18.60 -8.95
CA LEU A 246 13.28 -17.90 -9.48
C LEU A 246 12.59 -18.71 -10.58
N TRP A 247 13.35 -19.31 -11.50
CA TRP A 247 12.83 -20.16 -12.57
C TRP A 247 12.16 -21.41 -11.98
N ASP A 248 12.89 -22.18 -11.18
CA ASP A 248 12.41 -23.45 -10.60
C ASP A 248 11.13 -23.23 -9.78
N PHE A 249 11.07 -22.11 -9.06
CA PHE A 249 9.89 -21.81 -8.25
C PHE A 249 8.68 -21.38 -9.09
N LEU A 250 8.87 -20.50 -10.08
CA LEU A 250 7.74 -19.98 -10.86
C LEU A 250 7.27 -20.98 -11.93
N VAL A 251 8.20 -21.59 -12.67
CA VAL A 251 7.88 -22.51 -13.76
C VAL A 251 7.57 -23.90 -13.20
N ASP A 252 8.53 -24.52 -12.52
CA ASP A 252 8.41 -25.95 -12.20
C ASP A 252 7.45 -26.20 -11.04
N LYS A 253 7.51 -25.39 -9.98
CA LYS A 253 6.65 -25.57 -8.79
C LYS A 253 5.27 -24.94 -8.92
N ARG A 254 5.16 -23.79 -9.59
CA ARG A 254 3.90 -23.01 -9.66
C ARG A 254 3.26 -22.99 -11.06
N GLY A 255 3.88 -23.63 -12.06
CA GLY A 255 3.29 -23.83 -13.40
C GLY A 255 3.10 -22.55 -14.21
N PHE A 256 3.85 -21.48 -13.93
CA PHE A 256 3.76 -20.25 -14.73
C PHE A 256 4.41 -20.42 -16.11
N SER A 257 3.87 -19.71 -17.10
CA SER A 257 4.38 -19.74 -18.48
C SER A 257 5.89 -19.42 -18.56
N PRO A 258 6.72 -20.33 -19.10
CA PRO A 258 8.16 -20.11 -19.25
C PRO A 258 8.50 -18.82 -19.99
N LYS A 259 7.73 -18.49 -21.04
CA LYS A 259 7.89 -17.25 -21.81
C LYS A 259 7.75 -15.99 -20.95
N ARG A 260 6.77 -15.98 -20.03
CA ARG A 260 6.54 -14.85 -19.11
C ARG A 260 7.64 -14.75 -18.06
N VAL A 261 8.11 -15.88 -17.53
CA VAL A 261 9.19 -15.92 -16.53
C VAL A 261 10.51 -15.49 -17.16
N LYS A 262 10.82 -15.93 -18.39
CA LYS A 262 11.98 -15.47 -19.14
C LYS A 262 12.00 -13.95 -19.28
N THR A 263 10.87 -13.32 -19.58
CA THR A 263 10.78 -11.84 -19.66
C THR A 263 11.13 -11.15 -18.32
N ILE A 264 10.77 -11.76 -17.19
CA ILE A 264 11.10 -11.24 -15.86
C ILE A 264 12.61 -11.33 -15.61
N ILE A 265 13.21 -12.48 -15.94
CA ILE A 265 14.65 -12.73 -15.83
C ILE A 265 15.46 -11.79 -16.72
N ASP A 266 15.07 -11.65 -17.98
CA ASP A 266 15.73 -10.76 -18.94
C ASP A 266 15.71 -9.30 -18.47
N ARG A 267 14.68 -8.89 -17.71
CA ARG A 267 14.61 -7.54 -17.11
C ARG A 267 15.51 -7.37 -15.90
N LEU A 268 15.63 -8.41 -15.07
CA LEU A 268 16.54 -8.41 -13.92
C LEU A 268 18.00 -8.36 -14.37
N ALA A 269 18.36 -9.09 -15.42
CA ALA A 269 19.71 -9.14 -15.96
C ALA A 269 20.19 -7.81 -16.58
N LYS A 270 19.29 -6.89 -16.94
CA LYS A 270 19.62 -5.61 -17.56
C LYS A 270 20.24 -4.59 -16.59
N HIS A 271 20.08 -4.77 -15.28
CA HIS A 271 20.56 -3.81 -14.28
C HIS A 271 21.20 -4.53 -13.09
N ASN A 272 22.50 -4.29 -12.88
CA ASN A 272 23.18 -4.69 -11.65
C ASN A 272 22.78 -3.76 -10.51
N PHE A 273 22.36 -4.32 -9.37
CA PHE A 273 22.05 -3.52 -8.18
C PHE A 273 23.26 -2.71 -7.69
N SER A 274 24.47 -3.17 -8.02
CA SER A 274 25.78 -2.61 -7.66
C SER A 274 26.29 -1.47 -8.55
N ARG A 275 25.67 -1.18 -9.71
CA ARG A 275 26.05 -0.02 -10.52
C ARG A 275 25.51 1.26 -9.87
N GLN A 276 26.39 1.98 -9.17
CA GLN A 276 26.17 3.38 -8.84
C GLN A 276 26.25 4.15 -10.17
N LYS A 277 25.16 4.79 -10.59
CA LYS A 277 25.17 5.67 -11.76
C LYS A 277 26.16 6.80 -11.51
N SER A 278 27.03 7.09 -12.48
CA SER A 278 27.91 8.25 -12.38
C SER A 278 27.09 9.54 -12.41
N ILE A 279 27.69 10.65 -11.98
CA ILE A 279 27.06 11.97 -12.12
C ILE A 279 26.78 12.27 -13.61
N GLU A 280 27.60 11.75 -14.53
CA GLU A 280 27.40 11.91 -15.97
C GLU A 280 26.16 11.18 -16.46
N ASP A 281 25.89 9.94 -15.99
CA ASP A 281 24.65 9.19 -16.32
C ASP A 281 23.37 9.96 -15.93
N TRP A 282 23.44 10.76 -14.86
CA TRP A 282 22.34 11.62 -14.41
C TRP A 282 22.18 12.87 -15.29
N ILE A 283 23.29 13.47 -15.71
CA ILE A 283 23.29 14.68 -16.52
C ILE A 283 22.86 14.37 -17.95
N GLU A 284 23.37 13.30 -18.57
CA GLU A 284 23.03 12.94 -19.95
C GLU A 284 21.56 12.53 -20.12
N GLY A 285 21.00 11.77 -19.17
CA GLY A 285 19.57 11.41 -19.16
C GLY A 285 18.60 12.60 -18.96
N SER A 286 19.12 13.77 -18.62
CA SER A 286 18.34 15.02 -18.51
C SER A 286 18.25 15.78 -19.83
N TYR A 287 19.17 15.53 -20.77
CA TYR A 287 19.27 16.23 -22.06
C TYR A 287 18.61 15.47 -23.22
N GLU A 288 18.32 14.18 -23.09
CA GLU A 288 17.61 13.38 -24.10
C GLU A 288 16.08 13.36 -23.95
N ARG A 289 15.47 14.36 -23.29
CA ARG A 289 14.00 14.54 -23.29
C ARG A 289 13.53 15.70 -24.16
#